data_AF-A0A9X9ABT6-F1
#
_entry.id   AF-A0A9X9ABT6-F1
#
_cell.length_a   1.000
_cell.length_b   1.000
_cell.length_c   1.000
_cell.angle_alpha   90.00
_cell.angle_beta   90.00
_cell.angle_gamma   90.00
#
_symmetry.space_group_name_H-M   'P 1'
#
loop_
_entity.id
_entity.type
_entity.pdbx_description
1 polymer ?
#
loop_
_entity_poly.entity_id
_entity_poly.type
_entity_poly.pdbx_seq_one_letter_code
_entity_poly.pdbx_strand_id
1 'polypeptide(L)'
;MNIELLDTHHVKDAAHLLAHSFVNNEPLVSSLQIPFAPFHKMCEEMMKQAVSQAMSFVAIENFQIVGVLLTKKVTQPLIDADKANELCPQMEPIFQLLDTLETESIEFSHL
;
A
#
# COMPACT_ATOMS: atom_id res chain seq x y z
N MET A 1 13.41 10.23 16.18
CA MET A 1 13.01 9.42 15.03
C MET A 1 14.05 8.33 14.75
N ASN A 2 13.60 7.07 14.62
CA ASN A 2 14.38 5.92 14.15
C ASN A 2 13.79 5.41 12.83
N ILE A 3 14.61 4.85 11.94
CA ILE A 3 14.15 4.20 10.71
C ILE A 3 14.52 2.73 10.78
N GLU A 4 13.53 1.87 10.62
CA GLU A 4 13.68 0.43 10.76
C GLU A 4 13.11 -0.29 9.54
N LEU A 5 13.61 -1.50 9.28
CA LEU A 5 13.02 -2.38 8.28
C LEU A 5 11.61 -2.78 8.73
N LEU A 6 10.66 -2.77 7.79
CA LEU A 6 9.30 -3.26 8.06
C LEU A 6 9.37 -4.75 8.44
N ASP A 7 8.70 -5.12 9.52
CA ASP A 7 8.69 -6.49 10.07
C ASP A 7 7.28 -6.83 10.57
N THR A 8 7.03 -8.10 10.87
CA THR A 8 5.76 -8.68 11.29
C THR A 8 5.07 -7.94 12.43
N HIS A 9 5.82 -7.45 13.42
CA HIS A 9 5.27 -6.71 14.55
C HIS A 9 4.81 -5.30 14.19
N HIS A 10 5.29 -4.74 13.07
CA HIS A 10 4.89 -3.42 12.55
C HIS A 10 3.59 -3.46 11.73
N VAL A 11 3.18 -4.64 11.23
CA VAL A 11 2.14 -4.78 10.19
C VAL A 11 0.84 -4.07 10.53
N LYS A 12 0.31 -4.23 11.74
CA LYS A 12 -0.99 -3.66 12.12
C LYS A 12 -0.94 -2.14 12.18
N ASP A 13 0.04 -1.58 12.88
CA ASP A 13 0.14 -0.13 13.07
C ASP A 13 0.52 0.57 11.76
N ALA A 14 1.39 -0.04 10.95
CA ALA A 14 1.76 0.46 9.64
C ALA A 14 0.57 0.44 8.67
N ALA A 15 -0.22 -0.64 8.63
CA ALA A 15 -1.42 -0.74 7.81
C ALA A 15 -2.48 0.28 8.24
N HIS A 16 -2.67 0.47 9.56
CA HIS A 16 -3.57 1.47 10.10
C HIS A 16 -3.17 2.88 9.67
N LEU A 17 -1.88 3.23 9.85
CA LEU A 17 -1.36 4.53 9.45
C LEU A 17 -1.54 4.77 7.95
N LEU A 18 -1.24 3.77 7.11
CA LEU A 18 -1.39 3.87 5.66
C LEU A 18 -2.86 4.08 5.28
N ALA A 19 -3.75 3.22 5.79
CA ALA A 19 -5.18 3.30 5.50
C ALA A 19 -5.78 4.64 5.93
N HIS A 20 -5.43 5.11 7.13
CA HIS A 20 -5.89 6.38 7.65
C HIS A 20 -5.37 7.55 6.79
N SER A 21 -4.10 7.50 6.39
CA SER A 21 -3.49 8.56 5.59
C SER A 21 -4.15 8.66 4.21
N PHE A 22 -4.36 7.53 3.54
CA PHE A 22 -4.90 7.49 2.18
C PHE A 22 -6.38 7.87 2.12
N VAL A 23 -7.22 7.30 3.00
CA VAL A 23 -8.66 7.61 3.02
C VAL A 23 -8.92 9.09 3.26
N ASN A 24 -8.08 9.75 4.06
CA ASN A 24 -8.28 11.16 4.40
C ASN A 24 -7.54 12.15 3.50
N ASN A 25 -6.43 11.75 2.86
CA ASN A 25 -5.52 12.71 2.21
C ASN A 25 -5.04 12.31 0.81
N GLU A 26 -5.10 11.03 0.41
CA GLU A 26 -4.67 10.64 -0.93
C GLU A 26 -5.79 10.98 -1.93
N PRO A 27 -5.52 11.77 -2.99
CA PRO A 27 -6.57 12.29 -3.86
C PRO A 27 -7.48 11.24 -4.51
N LEU A 28 -6.95 10.11 -4.98
CA LEU A 28 -7.75 9.11 -5.69
C LEU A 28 -8.65 8.32 -4.73
N VAL A 29 -8.08 7.85 -3.61
CA VAL A 29 -8.79 7.09 -2.57
C VAL A 29 -9.85 7.96 -1.90
N SER A 30 -9.51 9.19 -1.53
CA SER A 30 -10.46 10.11 -0.87
C SER A 30 -11.58 10.56 -1.82
N SER A 31 -11.29 10.81 -3.09
CA SER A 31 -12.31 11.21 -4.09
C SER A 31 -13.34 10.12 -4.35
N LEU A 32 -12.92 8.85 -4.36
CA LEU A 32 -13.81 7.70 -4.49
C LEU A 32 -14.50 7.31 -3.18
N GLN A 33 -14.21 8.01 -2.08
CA GLN A 33 -14.75 7.75 -0.74
C GLN A 33 -14.60 6.29 -0.33
N ILE A 34 -13.42 5.73 -0.58
CA ILE A 34 -13.16 4.32 -0.32
C ILE A 34 -13.31 4.04 1.19
N PRO A 35 -14.13 3.05 1.60
CA PRO A 35 -14.38 2.83 3.00
C PRO A 35 -13.12 2.35 3.74
N PHE A 36 -12.87 2.92 4.92
CA PHE A 36 -11.68 2.61 5.71
C PHE A 36 -11.51 1.11 6.01
N ALA A 37 -12.57 0.42 6.44
CA ALA A 37 -12.48 -0.97 6.88
C ALA A 37 -11.99 -1.96 5.78
N PRO A 38 -12.57 -1.99 4.56
CA PRO A 38 -12.05 -2.83 3.48
C PRO A 38 -10.65 -2.40 3.03
N PHE A 39 -10.39 -1.09 2.92
CA PHE A 39 -9.07 -0.59 2.52
C PHE A 39 -7.97 -0.94 3.53
N HIS A 40 -8.28 -0.86 4.83
CA HIS A 40 -7.38 -1.26 5.90
C HIS A 40 -7.01 -2.75 5.83
N LYS A 41 -8.00 -3.64 5.56
CA LYS A 41 -7.72 -5.06 5.37
C LYS A 41 -6.80 -5.31 4.17
N MET A 42 -7.03 -4.57 3.08
CA MET A 42 -6.17 -4.63 1.90
C MET A 42 -4.74 -4.16 2.24
N CYS A 43 -4.60 -3.04 2.97
CA CYS A 43 -3.32 -2.53 3.44
C CYS A 43 -2.60 -3.54 4.35
N GLU A 44 -3.30 -4.20 5.28
CA GLU A 44 -2.70 -5.24 6.13
C GLU A 44 -2.13 -6.39 5.29
N GLU A 45 -2.82 -6.83 4.24
CA GLU A 45 -2.33 -7.88 3.36
C GLU A 45 -1.10 -7.41 2.55
N MET A 46 -1.13 -6.18 2.04
CA MET A 46 0.02 -5.56 1.38
C MET A 46 1.25 -5.49 2.30
N MET A 47 1.05 -5.11 3.57
CA MET A 47 2.14 -5.03 4.55
C MET A 47 2.76 -6.41 4.81
N LYS A 48 1.97 -7.48 4.91
CA LYS A 48 2.50 -8.84 5.08
C LYS A 48 3.38 -9.27 3.92
N GLN A 49 2.95 -8.98 2.69
CA GLN A 49 3.77 -9.25 1.51
C GLN A 49 5.03 -8.37 1.49
N ALA A 50 4.92 -7.09 1.87
CA ALA A 50 6.07 -6.20 1.97
C ALA A 50 7.13 -6.67 2.97
N VAL A 51 6.73 -7.21 4.13
CA VAL A 51 7.63 -7.85 5.11
C VAL A 51 8.40 -9.00 4.45
N SER A 52 7.71 -9.87 3.70
CA SER A 52 8.35 -11.01 3.03
C SER A 52 9.41 -10.61 2.00
N GLN A 53 9.31 -9.40 1.43
CA GLN A 53 10.26 -8.89 0.45
C GLN A 53 11.46 -8.18 1.09
N ALA A 54 11.38 -7.79 2.37
CA ALA A 54 12.46 -7.16 3.16
C ALA A 54 13.08 -5.92 2.48
N MET A 55 12.26 -5.07 1.86
CA MET A 55 12.69 -3.83 1.19
C MET A 55 11.97 -2.57 1.68
N SER A 56 10.93 -2.73 2.50
CA SER A 56 10.10 -1.64 3.01
C SER A 56 10.59 -1.17 4.39
N PHE A 57 10.28 0.07 4.76
CA PHE A 57 10.76 0.70 5.98
C PHE A 57 9.64 1.39 6.75
N VAL A 58 9.82 1.52 8.06
CA VAL A 58 8.98 2.32 8.95
C VAL A 58 9.81 3.39 9.65
N ALA A 59 9.23 4.56 9.85
CA ALA A 59 9.77 5.61 10.70
C ALA A 59 9.06 5.57 12.04
N ILE A 60 9.81 5.52 13.14
CA ILE A 60 9.30 5.41 14.49
C ILE A 60 9.72 6.63 15.32
N GLU A 61 8.77 7.24 16.01
CA GLU A 61 9.00 8.32 16.96
C GLU A 61 8.16 8.09 18.22
N ASN A 62 8.77 8.22 19.40
CA ASN A 62 8.10 7.98 20.69
C ASN A 62 7.34 6.63 20.76
N PHE A 63 7.95 5.56 20.24
CA PHE A 63 7.37 4.21 20.16
C PHE A 63 6.13 4.08 19.25
N GLN A 64 5.88 5.06 18.38
CA GLN A 64 4.78 5.05 17.41
C GLN A 64 5.32 5.11 15.99
N ILE A 65 4.71 4.35 15.08
CA ILE A 65 5.00 4.48 13.66
C ILE A 65 4.40 5.80 13.16
N VAL A 66 5.26 6.65 12.59
CA VAL A 66 4.89 7.97 12.04
C VAL A 66 5.03 8.05 10.52
N GLY A 67 5.60 7.02 9.90
CA GLY A 67 5.71 6.93 8.45
C GLY A 67 5.99 5.51 7.98
N VAL A 68 5.56 5.22 6.75
CA VAL A 68 5.81 3.93 6.09
C VAL A 68 6.28 4.20 4.66
N LEU A 69 7.37 3.54 4.27
CA LEU A 69 7.82 3.48 2.89
C LEU A 69 7.62 2.04 2.40
N LEU A 70 6.62 1.85 1.52
CA LEU A 70 6.39 0.60 0.83
C LEU A 70 7.20 0.54 -0.46
N THR A 71 7.94 -0.54 -0.64
CA THR A 71 8.66 -0.84 -1.87
C THR A 71 8.40 -2.29 -2.28
N LYS A 72 8.45 -2.56 -3.57
CA LYS A 72 8.27 -3.89 -4.14
C LYS A 72 9.37 -4.22 -5.14
N LYS A 73 9.63 -5.51 -5.33
CA LYS A 73 10.29 -5.98 -6.54
C LYS A 73 9.34 -5.78 -7.72
N VAL A 74 9.87 -5.36 -8.87
CA VAL A 74 9.07 -5.15 -10.09
C VAL A 74 8.26 -6.40 -10.44
N THR A 75 8.88 -7.58 -10.32
CA THR A 75 8.29 -8.88 -10.65
C THR A 75 7.38 -9.47 -9.57
N GLN A 76 7.22 -8.82 -8.41
CA GLN A 76 6.49 -9.38 -7.28
C GLN A 76 5.60 -8.30 -6.63
N PRO A 77 4.29 -8.27 -6.94
CA PRO A 77 3.39 -7.29 -6.37
C PRO A 77 3.24 -7.48 -4.86
N LEU A 78 2.81 -6.41 -4.16
CA LEU A 78 2.49 -6.47 -2.73
C LEU A 78 1.10 -7.05 -2.47
N ILE A 79 0.25 -7.12 -3.47
CA ILE A 79 -1.06 -7.77 -3.39
C ILE A 79 -1.44 -8.29 -4.76
N ASP A 80 -2.08 -9.46 -4.77
CA ASP A 80 -2.67 -10.03 -5.95
C ASP A 80 -3.96 -9.28 -6.33
N ALA A 81 -4.23 -9.12 -7.63
CA ALA A 81 -5.37 -8.34 -8.12
C ALA A 81 -6.71 -8.95 -7.68
N ASP A 82 -6.86 -10.28 -7.74
CA ASP A 82 -8.09 -10.95 -7.29
C ASP A 82 -8.26 -10.77 -5.78
N LYS A 83 -7.16 -10.84 -5.02
CA LYS A 83 -7.22 -10.62 -3.57
C LYS A 83 -7.55 -9.16 -3.21
N ALA A 84 -7.01 -8.20 -3.94
CA ALA A 84 -7.31 -6.79 -3.75
C ALA A 84 -8.80 -6.51 -4.02
N ASN A 85 -9.35 -7.08 -5.10
CA ASN A 85 -10.75 -6.97 -5.46
C ASN A 85 -11.70 -7.69 -4.50
N GLU A 86 -11.29 -8.82 -3.91
CA GLU A 86 -12.03 -9.47 -2.83
C GLU A 86 -12.11 -8.58 -1.58
N LEU A 87 -11.01 -7.94 -1.20
CA LEU A 87 -10.90 -7.17 0.05
C LEU A 87 -11.48 -5.76 -0.06
N CYS A 88 -11.24 -5.07 -1.17
CA CYS A 88 -11.60 -3.67 -1.39
C CYS A 88 -11.92 -3.38 -2.87
N PRO A 89 -13.06 -3.89 -3.40
CA PRO A 89 -13.43 -3.74 -4.81
C PRO A 89 -13.56 -2.28 -5.28
N GLN A 90 -13.73 -1.33 -4.36
CA GLN A 90 -13.77 0.10 -4.65
C GLN A 90 -12.42 0.66 -5.14
N MET A 91 -11.32 -0.08 -4.94
CA MET A 91 -9.99 0.28 -5.46
C MET A 91 -9.83 -0.04 -6.95
N GLU A 92 -10.67 -0.90 -7.52
CA GLU A 92 -10.54 -1.36 -8.92
C GLU A 92 -10.39 -0.22 -9.94
N PRO A 93 -11.18 0.88 -9.88
CA PRO A 93 -11.00 1.98 -10.83
C PRO A 93 -9.64 2.67 -10.71
N ILE A 94 -9.05 2.71 -9.52
CA ILE A 94 -7.71 3.26 -9.29
C ILE A 94 -6.66 2.32 -9.89
N PHE A 95 -6.78 1.02 -9.66
CA PHE A 95 -5.85 0.04 -10.25
C PHE A 95 -5.90 0.07 -11.77
N GLN A 96 -7.09 0.07 -12.37
CA GLN A 96 -7.25 0.19 -13.82
C GLN A 96 -6.60 1.47 -14.38
N LEU A 97 -6.77 2.60 -13.69
CA LEU A 97 -6.13 3.86 -14.08
C LEU A 97 -4.61 3.74 -14.05
N LEU A 98 -4.04 3.22 -12.95
CA LEU A 98 -2.60 3.08 -12.78
C LEU A 98 -2.00 2.08 -13.79
N ASP A 99 -2.66 0.96 -14.03
CA ASP A 99 -2.24 -0.05 -15.02
C ASP A 99 -2.26 0.52 -16.45
N THR A 100 -3.28 1.31 -16.77
CA THR A 100 -3.36 1.99 -18.08
C THR A 100 -2.21 2.98 -18.24
N LEU A 101 -1.94 3.79 -17.22
CA LEU A 101 -0.83 4.74 -17.23
C LEU A 101 0.52 4.05 -17.31
N GLU A 102 0.70 2.90 -16.65
CA GLU A 102 1.94 2.11 -16.74
C GLU A 102 2.12 1.52 -18.14
N THR A 103 1.05 0.93 -18.72
CA THR A 103 1.11 0.26 -20.03
C THR A 103 1.27 1.24 -21.20
N GLU A 104 0.61 2.40 -21.13
CA GLU A 104 0.65 3.41 -22.20
C GLU A 104 1.85 4.35 -22.09
N SER A 105 2.58 4.34 -20.96
CA SER A 105 3.73 5.20 -20.78
C SER A 105 4.96 4.69 -21.53
N ILE A 106 5.54 5.58 -22.32
CA ILE A 106 6.84 5.37 -22.98
C ILE A 106 7.94 5.18 -21.92
N GLU A 107 7.82 5.79 -20.75
CA GLU A 107 8.83 5.73 -19.68
C GLU A 107 8.91 4.35 -19.02
N PHE A 108 7.81 3.59 -19.05
CA PHE A 108 7.72 2.24 -18.51
C PHE A 108 7.86 1.14 -19.57
N SER A 109 7.95 1.50 -20.86
CA SER A 109 8.08 0.54 -21.97
C SER A 109 9.38 -0.28 -22.00
N HIS A 110 10.29 -0.06 -21.03
CA HIS A 110 11.57 -0.76 -20.88
C HIS A 110 11.72 -1.55 -19.57
N LEU A 111 10.68 -1.59 -18.73
CA LEU A 111 10.61 -2.48 -17.56
C LEU A 111 10.10 -3.87 -17.95
#